data_AF-A0A7W2MGH5-F1
#
_entry.id   AF-A0A7W2MGH5-F1
#
_cell.length_a   1.000
_cell.length_b   1.000
_cell.length_c   1.000
_cell.angle_alpha   90.00
_cell.angle_beta   90.00
_cell.angle_gamma   90.00
#
_symmetry.space_group_name_H-M   'P 1'
#
loop_
_entity.id
_entity.type
_entity.pdbx_description
1 polymer ?
#
loop_
_entity_poly.entity_id
_entity_poly.type
_entity_poly.pdbx_seq_one_letter_code
_entity_poly.pdbx_strand_id
1 'polypeptide(L)'
;MSIIIDYSQYTFEDLLDVKVNIDKDKYPENFNALMCELSKRDNELEQFNIETLEEAVVKKEIMKVSCSFKRVTGVLFFSFIVSIPVVLSAEPSTFKGLDRFYSTLILLMVGLPLLHSFRSGWTLSRSGIVTVTEDAFSFTIMQLFYGYVFCLTLLFTVARWS
;
A
#
# COMPACT_ATOMS: atom_id res chain seq x y z
N MET A 1 -13.74 44.42 8.44
CA MET A 1 -12.32 44.62 8.11
C MET A 1 -11.89 43.38 7.35
N SER A 2 -11.72 43.48 6.03
CA SER A 2 -11.24 42.37 5.19
C SER A 2 -9.72 42.29 5.36
N ILE A 3 -9.21 41.15 5.84
CA ILE A 3 -7.76 40.89 5.88
C ILE A 3 -7.39 40.34 4.50
N ILE A 4 -6.63 41.12 3.73
CA ILE A 4 -6.08 40.69 2.45
C ILE A 4 -4.85 39.83 2.75
N ILE A 5 -4.87 38.58 2.27
CA ILE A 5 -3.78 37.63 2.45
C ILE A 5 -2.76 37.79 1.31
N ASP A 6 -1.48 37.86 1.67
CA ASP A 6 -0.38 37.81 0.72
C ASP A 6 0.03 36.35 0.47
N TYR A 7 -0.25 35.85 -0.72
CA TYR A 7 0.01 34.46 -1.12
C TYR A 7 1.44 34.21 -1.61
N SER A 8 2.27 35.25 -1.77
CA SER A 8 3.64 35.11 -2.31
C SER A 8 4.56 34.25 -1.45
N GLN A 9 4.30 34.19 -0.13
CA GLN A 9 5.14 33.49 0.85
C GLN A 9 4.81 31.99 0.98
N TYR A 10 3.73 31.52 0.36
CA TYR A 10 3.28 30.13 0.50
C TYR A 10 3.89 29.24 -0.59
N THR A 11 4.08 27.95 -0.25
CA THR A 11 4.51 26.95 -1.23
C THR A 11 3.40 26.70 -2.24
N PHE A 12 3.76 26.17 -3.41
CA PHE A 12 2.77 25.84 -4.42
C PHE A 12 1.73 24.82 -3.92
N GLU A 13 2.14 23.83 -3.12
CA GLU A 13 1.21 22.86 -2.52
C GLU A 13 0.25 23.51 -1.53
N ASP A 14 0.74 24.43 -0.69
CA ASP A 14 -0.11 25.18 0.25
C ASP A 14 -1.16 25.99 -0.51
N LEU A 15 -0.79 26.62 -1.63
CA LEU A 15 -1.74 27.36 -2.48
C LEU A 15 -2.81 26.45 -3.09
N LEU A 16 -2.44 25.22 -3.49
CA LEU A 16 -3.39 24.23 -3.99
C LEU A 16 -4.35 23.74 -2.90
N ASP A 17 -3.86 23.49 -1.69
CA ASP A 17 -4.70 23.09 -0.55
C ASP A 17 -5.68 24.21 -0.16
N VAL A 18 -5.20 25.45 -0.07
CA VAL A 18 -6.05 26.62 0.20
C VAL A 18 -7.10 26.80 -0.89
N LYS A 19 -6.77 26.55 -2.17
CA LYS A 19 -7.74 26.63 -3.29
C LYS A 19 -8.91 25.66 -3.12
N VAL A 20 -8.68 24.49 -2.55
CA VAL A 20 -9.74 23.49 -2.30
C VAL A 20 -10.60 23.88 -1.10
N ASN A 21 -9.99 24.49 -0.08
CA ASN A 21 -10.62 24.71 1.22
C ASN A 21 -11.20 26.13 1.43
N ILE A 22 -10.83 27.11 0.60
CA ILE A 22 -11.28 28.49 0.75
C ILE A 22 -12.78 28.65 0.42
N ASP A 23 -13.51 29.27 1.34
CA ASP A 23 -14.89 29.68 1.14
C ASP A 23 -14.95 30.92 0.22
N LYS A 24 -15.31 30.68 -1.04
CA LYS A 24 -15.30 31.68 -2.12
C LYS A 24 -16.40 32.73 -1.94
N ASP A 25 -17.51 32.35 -1.31
CA ASP A 25 -18.66 33.23 -1.09
C ASP A 25 -18.38 34.15 0.10
N LYS A 26 -17.66 33.65 1.11
CA LYS A 26 -17.29 34.41 2.30
C LYS A 26 -16.04 35.28 2.11
N TYR A 27 -15.08 34.84 1.29
CA TYR A 27 -13.79 35.53 1.08
C TYR A 27 -13.41 35.70 -0.40
N PRO A 28 -14.22 36.43 -1.20
CA PRO A 28 -13.99 36.57 -2.64
C PRO A 28 -12.69 37.32 -2.99
N GLU A 29 -12.29 38.31 -2.18
CA GLU A 29 -11.05 39.08 -2.41
C GLU A 29 -9.80 38.20 -2.26
N ASN A 30 -9.77 37.36 -1.21
CA ASN A 30 -8.68 36.43 -0.96
C ASN A 30 -8.66 35.32 -2.01
N PHE A 31 -9.82 34.83 -2.43
CA PHE A 31 -9.89 33.87 -3.54
C PHE A 31 -9.32 34.44 -4.85
N ASN A 32 -9.64 35.69 -5.18
CA ASN A 32 -9.09 36.35 -6.36
C ASN A 32 -7.57 36.55 -6.25
N ALA A 33 -7.07 36.96 -5.09
CA ALA A 33 -5.63 37.10 -4.85
C ALA A 33 -4.89 35.76 -4.99
N LEU A 34 -5.47 34.67 -4.47
CA LEU A 34 -4.96 33.30 -4.63
C LEU A 34 -4.91 32.87 -6.10
N MET A 35 -5.99 33.10 -6.85
CA MET A 35 -6.04 32.75 -8.27
C MET A 35 -5.04 33.56 -9.11
N CYS A 36 -4.86 34.85 -8.79
CA CYS A 36 -3.82 35.67 -9.42
C CYS A 36 -2.42 35.14 -9.13
N GLU A 37 -2.13 34.75 -7.89
CA GLU A 37 -0.82 34.19 -7.54
C GLU A 37 -0.57 32.85 -8.23
N LEU A 38 -1.57 31.95 -8.25
CA LEU A 38 -1.49 30.68 -8.97
C LEU A 38 -1.24 30.89 -10.47
N SER A 39 -1.88 31.89 -11.10
CA SER A 39 -1.66 32.20 -12.53
C SER A 39 -0.27 32.74 -12.84
N LYS A 40 0.41 33.37 -11.87
CA LYS A 40 1.81 33.79 -12.05
C LYS A 40 2.78 32.62 -12.00
N ARG A 41 2.36 31.50 -11.41
CA ARG A 41 3.16 30.30 -11.18
C ARG A 41 2.79 29.17 -12.14
N ASP A 42 2.36 29.51 -13.36
CA ASP A 42 2.00 28.51 -14.40
C ASP A 42 3.13 27.50 -14.66
N ASN A 43 4.40 27.92 -14.58
CA ASN A 43 5.55 27.02 -14.70
C ASN A 43 5.64 26.01 -13.55
N GLU A 44 5.34 26.41 -12.30
CA GLU A 44 5.32 25.50 -11.13
C GLU A 44 4.14 24.53 -11.25
N LEU A 45 3.00 24.98 -11.80
CA LEU A 45 1.87 24.10 -12.09
C LEU A 45 2.21 23.05 -13.13
N GLU A 46 2.90 23.42 -14.21
CA GLU A 46 3.36 22.48 -15.23
C GLU A 46 4.36 21.48 -14.65
N GLN A 47 5.33 21.95 -13.87
CA GLN A 47 6.31 21.09 -13.20
C GLN A 47 5.64 20.12 -12.21
N PHE A 48 4.72 20.61 -11.35
CA PHE A 48 3.97 19.78 -10.42
C PHE A 48 3.16 18.69 -11.12
N ASN A 49 2.53 19.02 -12.26
CA ASN A 49 1.78 18.06 -13.05
C ASN A 49 2.69 17.00 -13.69
N ILE A 50 3.89 17.39 -14.17
CA ILE A 50 4.89 16.46 -14.70
C ILE A 50 5.37 15.52 -13.59
N GLU A 51 5.76 16.06 -12.43
CA GLU A 51 6.23 15.26 -11.28
C GLU A 51 5.13 14.28 -10.82
N THR A 52 3.89 14.74 -10.68
CA THR A 52 2.75 13.89 -10.32
C THR A 52 2.52 12.78 -11.36
N LEU A 53 2.66 13.09 -12.65
CA LEU A 53 2.50 12.12 -13.72
C LEU A 53 3.63 11.08 -13.69
N GLU A 54 4.88 11.52 -13.51
CA GLU A 54 6.04 10.64 -13.39
C GLU A 54 5.91 9.68 -12.20
N GLU A 55 5.52 10.19 -11.03
CA GLU A 55 5.24 9.37 -9.85
C GLU A 55 4.13 8.33 -10.11
N ALA A 56 3.05 8.75 -10.78
CA ALA A 56 1.95 7.85 -11.13
C ALA A 56 2.38 6.75 -12.11
N VAL A 57 3.25 7.08 -13.08
CA VAL A 57 3.82 6.12 -14.03
C VAL A 57 4.71 5.11 -13.30
N VAL A 58 5.64 5.58 -12.46
CA VAL A 58 6.54 4.71 -11.66
C VAL A 58 5.73 3.78 -10.78
N LYS A 59 4.72 4.29 -10.07
CA LYS A 59 3.82 3.48 -9.22
C LYS A 59 3.09 2.41 -10.02
N LYS A 60 2.64 2.73 -11.24
CA LYS A 60 1.95 1.78 -12.13
C LYS A 60 2.88 0.67 -12.59
N GLU A 61 4.14 0.97 -12.88
CA GLU A 61 5.15 -0.04 -13.24
C GLU A 61 5.47 -0.97 -12.07
N ILE A 62 5.68 -0.40 -10.88
CA ILE A 62 5.87 -1.16 -9.63
C ILE A 62 4.70 -2.12 -9.40
N MET A 63 3.46 -1.64 -9.55
CA MET A 63 2.25 -2.46 -9.38
C MET A 63 2.16 -3.57 -10.45
N LYS A 64 2.56 -3.29 -11.70
CA LYS A 64 2.56 -4.28 -12.78
C LYS A 64 3.50 -5.46 -12.50
N VAL A 65 4.66 -5.20 -11.89
CA VAL A 65 5.62 -6.24 -11.51
C VAL A 65 5.17 -6.96 -10.24
N SER A 66 4.81 -6.20 -9.20
CA SER A 66 4.46 -6.76 -7.89
C SER A 66 3.16 -7.55 -7.88
N CYS A 67 2.13 -7.06 -8.55
CA CYS A 67 0.82 -7.70 -8.67
C CYS A 67 0.70 -8.58 -9.93
N SER A 68 1.80 -8.92 -10.60
CA SER A 68 1.76 -9.78 -11.79
C SER A 68 1.15 -11.12 -11.45
N PHE A 69 0.19 -11.60 -12.25
CA PHE A 69 -0.46 -12.89 -12.04
C PHE A 69 0.54 -14.04 -11.91
N LYS A 70 1.63 -14.03 -12.69
CA LYS A 70 2.71 -15.02 -12.60
C LYS A 70 3.36 -15.03 -11.22
N ARG A 71 3.58 -13.84 -10.65
CA ARG A 71 4.21 -13.69 -9.33
C ARG A 71 3.27 -14.10 -8.20
N VAL A 72 2.05 -13.58 -8.21
CA VAL A 72 1.02 -13.92 -7.20
C VAL A 72 0.81 -15.43 -7.16
N THR A 73 0.61 -16.04 -8.33
CA THR A 73 0.42 -17.49 -8.45
C THR A 73 1.67 -18.24 -8.01
N GLY A 74 2.87 -17.80 -8.41
CA GLY A 74 4.12 -18.43 -8.02
C GLY A 74 4.35 -18.43 -6.50
N VAL A 75 4.15 -17.29 -5.84
CA VAL A 75 4.29 -17.15 -4.38
C VAL A 75 3.28 -18.04 -3.65
N LEU A 76 2.00 -17.98 -4.03
CA LEU A 76 0.95 -18.77 -3.38
C LEU A 76 1.14 -20.27 -3.61
N PHE A 77 1.45 -20.69 -4.84
CA PHE A 77 1.66 -22.09 -5.19
C PHE A 77 2.87 -22.69 -4.47
N PHE A 78 4.00 -21.98 -4.46
CA PHE A 78 5.19 -22.41 -3.74
C PHE A 78 4.94 -22.50 -2.23
N SER A 79 4.31 -21.48 -1.66
CA SER A 79 3.93 -21.45 -0.24
C SER A 79 3.02 -22.61 0.13
N PHE A 80 2.05 -22.92 -0.73
CA PHE A 80 1.12 -24.03 -0.55
C PHE A 80 1.84 -25.39 -0.56
N ILE A 81 2.67 -25.65 -1.57
CA ILE A 81 3.44 -26.90 -1.69
C ILE A 81 4.35 -27.11 -0.47
N VAL A 82 5.07 -26.08 -0.05
CA VAL A 82 5.99 -26.17 1.10
C VAL A 82 5.23 -26.39 2.42
N SER A 83 3.98 -25.94 2.50
CA SER A 83 3.16 -26.12 3.71
C SER A 83 2.59 -27.53 3.85
N ILE A 84 2.34 -28.25 2.75
CA ILE A 84 1.69 -29.58 2.77
C ILE A 84 2.44 -30.60 3.66
N PRO A 85 3.76 -30.82 3.50
CA PRO A 85 4.48 -31.80 4.32
C PRO A 85 4.35 -31.54 5.82
N VAL A 86 4.40 -30.27 6.23
CA VAL A 86 4.29 -29.86 7.62
C VAL A 86 2.93 -30.23 8.21
N VAL A 87 1.86 -30.03 7.43
CA VAL A 87 0.50 -30.37 7.86
C VAL A 87 0.31 -31.88 7.93
N LEU A 88 0.84 -32.63 6.96
CA LEU A 88 0.75 -34.09 6.91
C LEU A 88 1.54 -34.77 8.04
N SER A 89 2.65 -34.18 8.49
CA SER A 89 3.46 -34.71 9.59
C SER A 89 2.91 -34.38 10.97
N ALA A 90 1.94 -33.48 11.08
CA ALA A 90 1.42 -33.03 12.37
C ALA A 90 0.22 -33.86 12.81
N GLU A 91 0.19 -34.26 14.08
CA GLU A 91 -0.87 -35.10 14.63
C GLU A 91 -2.26 -34.47 14.44
N PRO A 92 -3.28 -35.26 14.06
CA PRO A 92 -4.65 -34.76 13.92
C PRO A 92 -5.22 -34.47 15.31
N SER A 93 -5.30 -33.18 15.64
CA SER A 93 -6.03 -32.66 16.80
C SER A 93 -7.18 -31.78 16.31
N THR A 94 -8.34 -31.88 16.96
CA THR A 94 -9.50 -31.07 16.59
C THR A 94 -9.40 -29.68 17.19
N PHE A 95 -9.66 -28.66 16.37
CA PHE A 95 -9.61 -27.28 16.85
C PHE A 95 -10.81 -26.96 17.75
N LYS A 96 -10.51 -26.47 18.97
CA LYS A 96 -11.52 -25.93 19.89
C LYS A 96 -11.83 -24.48 19.53
N GLY A 97 -12.90 -23.91 20.09
CA GLY A 97 -13.43 -22.61 19.69
C GLY A 97 -12.42 -21.45 19.67
N LEU A 98 -11.53 -21.37 20.66
CA LEU A 98 -10.47 -20.33 20.70
C LEU A 98 -9.43 -20.50 19.60
N ASP A 99 -9.12 -21.73 19.20
CA ASP A 99 -8.13 -21.99 18.16
C ASP A 99 -8.59 -21.45 16.80
N ARG A 100 -9.90 -21.55 16.50
CA ARG A 100 -10.49 -20.96 15.29
C ARG A 100 -10.36 -19.45 15.24
N PHE A 101 -10.52 -18.79 16.39
CA PHE A 101 -10.32 -17.34 16.51
C PHE A 101 -8.85 -16.97 16.26
N TYR A 102 -7.90 -17.68 16.89
CA TYR A 102 -6.48 -17.43 16.66
C TYR A 102 -6.05 -17.70 15.23
N SER A 103 -6.52 -18.78 14.59
CA SER A 103 -6.24 -19.05 13.18
C SER A 103 -6.75 -17.92 12.28
N THR A 104 -7.96 -17.43 12.54
CA THR A 104 -8.53 -16.30 11.78
C THR A 104 -7.73 -15.03 11.98
N LEU A 105 -7.34 -14.73 13.23
CA LEU A 105 -6.50 -13.58 13.54
C LEU A 105 -5.14 -13.66 12.83
N ILE A 106 -4.49 -14.82 12.85
CA ILE A 106 -3.21 -15.05 12.17
C ILE A 106 -3.40 -14.84 10.66
N LEU A 107 -4.44 -15.43 10.04
CA LEU A 107 -4.73 -15.26 8.62
C LEU A 107 -4.89 -13.79 8.23
N LEU A 108 -5.51 -12.97 9.07
CA LEU A 108 -5.60 -11.53 8.83
C LEU A 108 -4.24 -10.83 9.00
N MET A 109 -3.51 -11.15 10.07
CA MET A 109 -2.22 -10.54 10.37
C MET A 109 -1.15 -10.82 9.32
N VAL A 110 -1.18 -11.97 8.62
CA VAL A 110 -0.24 -12.27 7.54
C VAL A 110 -0.82 -12.08 6.15
N GLY A 111 -2.13 -12.30 5.97
CA GLY A 111 -2.81 -12.16 4.70
C GLY A 111 -2.93 -10.71 4.25
N LEU A 112 -3.19 -9.78 5.18
CA LEU A 112 -3.28 -8.35 4.84
C LEU A 112 -1.92 -7.79 4.40
N PRO A 113 -0.78 -8.01 5.10
CA PRO A 113 0.53 -7.62 4.61
C PRO A 113 0.90 -8.28 3.28
N LEU A 114 0.55 -9.56 3.07
CA LEU A 114 0.79 -10.24 1.81
C LEU A 114 0.03 -9.57 0.65
N LEU A 115 -1.27 -9.33 0.82
CA LEU A 115 -2.10 -8.65 -0.18
C LEU A 115 -1.59 -7.23 -0.45
N HIS A 116 -1.28 -6.50 0.62
CA HIS A 116 -0.72 -5.17 0.54
C HIS A 116 0.60 -5.17 -0.23
N SER A 117 1.50 -6.14 0.00
CA SER A 117 2.76 -6.23 -0.72
C SER A 117 2.56 -6.42 -2.23
N PHE A 118 1.59 -7.22 -2.65
CA PHE A 118 1.28 -7.38 -4.08
C PHE A 118 0.74 -6.10 -4.70
N ARG A 119 -0.12 -5.36 -3.98
CA ARG A 119 -0.76 -4.14 -4.51
C ARG A 119 0.18 -2.94 -4.52
N SER A 120 0.92 -2.74 -3.44
CA SER A 120 1.71 -1.53 -3.19
C SER A 120 3.16 -1.69 -3.63
N GLY A 121 3.63 -2.91 -3.88
CA GLY A 121 5.01 -3.19 -4.32
C GLY A 121 6.08 -2.93 -3.25
N TRP A 122 5.68 -2.77 -1.99
CA TRP A 122 6.57 -2.69 -0.84
C TRP A 122 6.11 -3.55 0.34
N THR A 123 7.05 -3.98 1.16
CA THR A 123 6.84 -4.81 2.35
C THR A 123 7.69 -4.30 3.52
N LEU A 124 7.31 -4.64 4.74
CA LEU A 124 8.12 -4.36 5.92
C LEU A 124 9.23 -5.40 6.07
N SER A 125 10.43 -4.92 6.38
CA SER A 125 11.60 -5.69 6.76
C SER A 125 12.23 -5.11 8.03
N ARG A 126 13.18 -5.83 8.63
CA ARG A 126 13.92 -5.38 9.81
C ARG A 126 14.69 -4.07 9.58
N SER A 127 15.12 -3.80 8.35
CA SER A 127 15.84 -2.59 7.94
C SER A 127 14.93 -1.44 7.50
N GLY A 128 13.61 -1.61 7.55
CA GLY A 128 12.62 -0.62 7.11
C GLY A 128 11.74 -1.11 5.96
N ILE A 129 11.32 -0.18 5.11
CA ILE A 129 10.50 -0.47 3.92
C ILE A 129 11.40 -1.07 2.85
N VAL A 130 10.97 -2.20 2.29
CA VAL A 130 11.65 -2.85 1.16
C VAL A 130 10.72 -2.81 -0.03
N THR A 131 11.19 -2.28 -1.14
CA THR A 131 10.45 -2.21 -2.41
C THR A 131 10.92 -3.30 -3.38
N VAL A 132 10.04 -3.70 -4.30
CA VAL A 132 10.40 -4.67 -5.36
C VAL A 132 11.51 -4.13 -6.28
N THR A 133 11.65 -2.82 -6.41
CA THR A 133 12.61 -2.16 -7.30
C THR A 133 13.99 -2.00 -6.68
N GLU A 134 14.07 -1.77 -5.36
CA GLU A 134 15.35 -1.60 -4.66
C GLU A 134 15.96 -2.94 -4.26
N ASP A 135 15.16 -3.87 -3.73
CA ASP A 135 15.62 -5.19 -3.31
C ASP A 135 14.54 -6.26 -3.57
N ALA A 136 14.49 -6.70 -4.83
CA ALA A 136 13.57 -7.73 -5.29
C ALA A 136 13.71 -9.06 -4.53
N PHE A 137 14.91 -9.37 -4.04
CA PHE A 137 15.19 -10.64 -3.34
C PHE A 137 14.59 -10.62 -1.94
N SER A 138 14.94 -9.63 -1.12
CA SER A 138 14.38 -9.50 0.24
C SER A 138 12.86 -9.32 0.20
N PHE A 139 12.36 -8.54 -0.77
CA PHE A 139 10.92 -8.41 -0.99
C PHE A 139 10.27 -9.78 -1.27
N THR A 140 10.86 -10.59 -2.15
CA THR A 140 10.30 -11.91 -2.50
C THR A 140 10.36 -12.88 -1.32
N ILE A 141 11.43 -12.85 -0.53
CA ILE A 141 11.53 -13.64 0.71
C ILE A 141 10.40 -13.30 1.67
N MET A 142 10.10 -12.02 1.88
CA MET A 142 9.01 -11.62 2.78
C MET A 142 7.65 -12.08 2.27
N GLN A 143 7.41 -11.99 0.96
CA GLN A 143 6.18 -12.53 0.36
C GLN A 143 6.05 -14.04 0.54
N LEU A 144 7.14 -14.79 0.37
CA LEU A 144 7.16 -16.23 0.61
C LEU A 144 6.95 -16.56 2.08
N PHE A 145 7.51 -15.77 3.00
CA PHE A 145 7.29 -15.94 4.44
C PHE A 145 5.82 -15.73 4.81
N TYR A 146 5.20 -14.62 4.39
CA TYR A 146 3.79 -14.39 4.64
C TYR A 146 2.90 -15.42 3.96
N GLY A 147 3.22 -15.78 2.71
CA GLY A 147 2.53 -16.82 1.96
C GLY A 147 2.59 -18.17 2.65
N TYR A 148 3.76 -18.57 3.16
CA TYR A 148 3.94 -19.83 3.88
C TYR A 148 3.10 -19.85 5.16
N VAL A 149 3.19 -18.83 6.01
CA VAL A 149 2.39 -18.78 7.25
C VAL A 149 0.89 -18.75 6.94
N PHE A 150 0.48 -18.02 5.90
CA PHE A 150 -0.91 -17.97 5.44
C PHE A 150 -1.41 -19.35 4.99
N CYS A 151 -0.71 -20.00 4.07
CA CYS A 151 -1.06 -21.32 3.54
C CYS A 151 -1.05 -22.40 4.62
N LEU A 152 -0.05 -22.39 5.50
CA LEU A 152 0.06 -23.32 6.62
C LEU A 152 -1.13 -23.19 7.57
N THR A 153 -1.47 -21.96 7.96
CA THR A 153 -2.62 -21.70 8.84
C THR A 153 -3.93 -22.10 8.18
N LEU A 154 -4.09 -21.80 6.89
CA LEU A 154 -5.28 -22.17 6.12
C LEU A 154 -5.43 -23.69 6.01
N LEU A 155 -4.36 -24.41 5.66
CA LEU A 155 -4.37 -25.86 5.55
C LEU A 155 -4.67 -26.53 6.90
N PHE A 156 -4.05 -26.06 7.99
CA PHE A 156 -4.38 -26.58 9.31
C PHE A 156 -5.84 -26.33 9.67
N THR A 157 -6.35 -25.13 9.40
CA THR A 157 -7.75 -24.77 9.67
C THR A 157 -8.71 -25.68 8.91
N VAL A 158 -8.44 -25.94 7.63
CA VAL A 158 -9.27 -26.82 6.78
C VAL A 158 -9.16 -28.29 7.21
N ALA A 159 -7.94 -28.80 7.40
CA ALA A 159 -7.70 -30.20 7.72
C ALA A 159 -8.22 -30.62 9.11
N ARG A 160 -8.39 -29.65 10.03
CA ARG A 160 -8.79 -29.88 11.42
C ARG A 160 -10.11 -29.21 11.79
N TRP A 161 -10.89 -28.82 10.78
CA TRP A 161 -12.19 -28.19 10.96
C TRP A 161 -13.26 -29.15 11.52
N SER A 162 -13.05 -30.46 11.31
CA SER A 162 -13.94 -31.57 11.71
C SER A 162 -13.77 -31.98 13.16
#